data_AF-A0A974XBI4-F1
#
_entry.id   AF-A0A974XBI4-F1
#
_cell.length_a   1.000
_cell.length_b   1.000
_cell.length_c   1.000
_cell.angle_alpha   90.00
_cell.angle_beta   90.00
_cell.angle_gamma   90.00
#
_symmetry.space_group_name_H-M   'P 1'
#
loop_
_entity.id
_entity.type
_entity.pdbx_description
1 polymer ?
#
loop_
_entity_poly.entity_id
_entity_poly.type
_entity_poly.pdbx_seq_one_letter_code
_entity_poly.pdbx_strand_id
1 'polypeptide(L)'
;MKKIKLFITIIMLMFLCSCSNNSKQNEIELQDEIKIGDVVILHGISKEVIVVGKNVVLLDSNTNYEYLGYFYEYGFQGDEGNIFFNKLDIEKIYPVYYKK
;
A
#
# COMPACT_ATOMS: atom_id res chain seq x y z
N MET A 1 -44.69 28.23 -19.16
CA MET A 1 -43.79 27.69 -18.11
C MET A 1 -43.19 26.32 -18.45
N LYS A 2 -42.56 26.11 -19.63
CA LYS A 2 -41.89 24.83 -19.99
C LYS A 2 -40.43 24.97 -20.42
N LYS A 3 -39.94 26.16 -20.75
CA LYS A 3 -38.56 26.38 -21.23
C LYS A 3 -37.52 26.62 -20.12
N ILE A 4 -37.97 26.97 -18.91
CA ILE A 4 -37.09 27.23 -17.75
C ILE A 4 -36.61 25.94 -17.07
N LYS A 5 -37.41 24.86 -17.11
CA LYS A 5 -37.00 23.57 -16.53
C LYS A 5 -35.89 22.86 -17.31
N LEU A 6 -35.74 23.14 -18.61
CA LEU A 6 -34.71 22.50 -19.45
C LEU A 6 -33.31 23.10 -19.25
N PHE A 7 -33.23 24.38 -18.87
CA PHE A 7 -31.96 25.06 -18.60
C PHE A 7 -31.35 24.66 -17.25
N ILE A 8 -32.19 24.35 -16.26
CA ILE A 8 -31.73 23.95 -14.92
C ILE A 8 -31.13 22.53 -14.93
N THR A 9 -31.63 21.64 -15.79
CA THR A 9 -31.08 20.28 -15.92
C THR A 9 -29.70 20.24 -16.59
N ILE A 10 -29.39 21.17 -17.49
CA ILE A 10 -28.07 21.23 -18.16
C ILE A 10 -26.98 21.76 -17.21
N ILE A 11 -27.32 22.71 -16.33
CA ILE A 11 -26.39 23.27 -15.34
C ILE A 11 -26.05 22.25 -14.24
N MET A 12 -26.95 21.32 -13.93
CA MET A 12 -26.70 20.26 -12.93
C MET A 12 -25.80 19.13 -13.48
N LEU A 13 -25.67 18.99 -14.81
CA LEU A 13 -24.78 18.02 -15.44
C LEU A 13 -23.32 18.50 -15.51
N MET A 14 -23.06 19.81 -15.38
CA MET A 14 -21.71 20.38 -15.38
C MET A 14 -20.96 20.22 -14.04
N PHE A 15 -21.64 19.83 -12.97
CA PHE A 15 -21.00 19.54 -11.67
C PHE A 15 -20.48 18.10 -11.53
N LEU A 16 -20.58 17.27 -12.58
CA LEU A 16 -19.94 15.95 -12.63
C LEU A 16 -18.56 15.96 -13.30
N CYS A 17 -18.08 17.13 -13.75
CA CYS A 17 -16.69 17.32 -14.20
C CYS A 17 -15.85 18.03 -13.13
N SER A 18 -15.76 17.44 -11.93
CA SER A 18 -14.58 17.67 -11.09
C SER A 18 -13.48 16.71 -11.52
N CYS A 19 -12.78 17.07 -12.61
CA CYS A 19 -11.40 16.65 -12.76
C CYS A 19 -10.58 17.43 -11.73
N SER A 20 -10.22 16.79 -10.61
CA SER A 20 -9.29 17.37 -9.64
C SER A 20 -8.10 16.45 -9.46
N ASN A 21 -7.00 16.96 -10.00
CA ASN A 21 -5.60 16.64 -9.75
C ASN A 21 -5.04 15.37 -10.40
N ASN A 22 -4.34 15.63 -11.50
CA ASN A 22 -3.01 15.07 -11.75
C ASN A 22 -2.14 15.21 -10.48
N SER A 23 -2.31 14.34 -9.49
CA SER A 23 -1.10 13.77 -8.91
C SER A 23 -0.58 12.84 -9.99
N LYS A 24 0.60 13.16 -10.54
CA LYS A 24 1.49 12.10 -11.02
C LYS A 24 1.74 11.18 -9.83
N GLN A 25 0.79 10.29 -9.54
CA GLN A 25 1.16 9.02 -8.96
C GLN A 25 2.04 8.44 -10.03
N ASN A 26 3.35 8.46 -9.77
CA ASN A 26 4.20 7.42 -10.28
C ASN A 26 3.54 6.13 -9.78
N GLU A 27 2.58 5.62 -10.55
CA GLU A 27 2.29 4.20 -10.60
C GLU A 27 3.64 3.61 -10.93
N ILE A 28 4.38 3.28 -9.87
CA ILE A 28 5.43 2.30 -10.02
C ILE A 28 4.63 1.05 -10.34
N GLU A 29 4.47 0.81 -11.63
CA GLU A 29 4.22 -0.51 -12.21
C GLU A 29 5.44 -1.39 -11.86
N LEU A 30 5.71 -1.58 -10.56
CA LEU A 30 6.47 -2.69 -10.05
C LEU A 30 5.41 -3.76 -9.79
N GLN A 31 5.04 -4.46 -10.86
CA GLN A 31 4.56 -5.84 -10.76
C GLN A 31 5.68 -6.80 -10.30
N ASP A 32 6.81 -6.29 -9.81
CA ASP A 32 7.78 -7.12 -9.14
C ASP A 32 7.20 -7.60 -7.81
N GLU A 33 6.95 -8.90 -7.75
CA GLU A 33 6.57 -9.61 -6.56
C GLU A 33 7.56 -9.30 -5.42
N ILE A 34 7.05 -8.85 -4.27
CA ILE A 34 7.87 -8.59 -3.08
C ILE A 34 8.57 -9.88 -2.64
N LYS A 35 9.88 -9.76 -2.41
CA LYS A 35 10.78 -10.85 -2.03
C LYS A 35 11.21 -10.70 -0.58
N ILE A 36 11.60 -11.84 -0.01
CA ILE A 36 12.34 -11.84 1.25
C ILE A 36 13.65 -11.07 1.05
N GLY A 37 13.93 -10.13 1.96
CA GLY A 37 15.04 -9.20 1.91
C GLY A 37 14.68 -7.81 1.38
N ASP A 38 13.53 -7.64 0.72
CA ASP A 38 13.05 -6.31 0.35
C ASP A 38 12.76 -5.49 1.61
N VAL A 39 12.99 -4.18 1.53
CA VAL A 39 12.64 -3.23 2.59
C VAL A 39 11.41 -2.45 2.15
N VAL A 40 10.43 -2.27 3.04
CA VAL A 40 9.17 -1.58 2.76
C VAL A 40 8.88 -0.49 3.79
N ILE A 41 8.09 0.50 3.38
CA ILE A 41 7.44 1.46 4.26
C ILE A 41 5.95 1.12 4.30
N LEU A 42 5.39 1.04 5.51
CA LEU A 42 3.97 0.78 5.71
C LEU A 42 3.21 2.10 5.95
N HIS A 43 1.96 2.16 5.52
CA HIS A 43 1.11 3.33 5.73
C HIS A 43 1.04 3.70 7.22
N GLY A 44 1.31 4.96 7.55
CA GLY A 44 1.26 5.47 8.92
C GLY A 44 2.48 5.13 9.78
N ILE A 45 3.48 4.43 9.23
CA ILE A 45 4.73 4.10 9.92
C ILE A 45 5.89 4.62 9.09
N SER A 46 6.65 5.58 9.63
CA SER A 46 7.79 6.18 8.91
C SER A 46 9.06 5.31 8.89
N LYS A 47 9.05 4.17 9.59
CA LYS A 47 10.20 3.30 9.75
C LYS A 47 10.21 2.20 8.69
N GLU A 48 11.42 1.83 8.30
CA GLU A 48 11.68 0.75 7.35
C GLU A 48 11.46 -0.62 7.98
N VAL A 49 10.74 -1.48 7.26
CA VAL A 49 10.48 -2.87 7.64
C VAL A 49 11.11 -3.79 6.61
N ILE A 50 11.98 -4.71 7.03
CA ILE A 50 12.50 -5.73 6.13
C ILE A 50 11.55 -6.93 6.07
N VAL A 51 11.24 -7.39 4.88
CA VAL A 51 10.42 -8.57 4.64
C VAL A 51 11.27 -9.82 4.89
N VAL A 52 10.87 -10.65 5.84
CA VAL A 52 11.58 -11.89 6.20
C VAL A 52 10.76 -13.15 6.01
N GLY A 53 9.45 -13.02 5.82
CA GLY A 53 8.56 -14.15 5.54
C GLY A 53 7.43 -13.76 4.59
N LYS A 54 6.86 -14.77 3.92
CA LYS A 54 5.71 -14.65 3.02
C LYS A 54 4.67 -15.72 3.35
N ASN A 55 3.38 -15.39 3.18
CA ASN A 55 2.24 -16.28 3.45
C ASN A 55 2.31 -16.90 4.86
N VAL A 56 2.36 -16.04 5.88
CA VAL A 56 2.55 -16.46 7.27
C VAL A 56 1.22 -16.55 8.01
N VAL A 57 1.12 -17.48 8.96
CA VAL A 57 -0.03 -17.63 9.85
C VAL A 57 0.40 -17.20 11.25
N LEU A 58 -0.29 -16.22 11.82
CA LEU A 58 -0.17 -15.90 13.23
C LEU A 58 -1.00 -16.92 14.02
N LEU A 59 -0.34 -17.82 14.76
CA LEU A 59 -0.97 -18.97 15.41
C LEU A 59 -1.99 -18.57 16.48
N ASP A 60 -1.68 -17.55 17.28
CA ASP A 60 -2.53 -17.11 18.40
C ASP A 60 -3.91 -16.63 17.93
N SER A 61 -3.96 -15.99 16.76
CA SER A 61 -5.20 -15.46 16.18
C SER A 61 -5.67 -16.25 14.95
N ASN A 62 -4.95 -17.30 14.55
CA ASN A 62 -5.14 -18.05 13.31
C ASN A 62 -5.36 -17.14 12.08
N THR A 63 -4.63 -16.02 12.01
CA THR A 63 -4.78 -15.00 10.97
C THR A 63 -3.67 -15.14 9.94
N ASN A 64 -4.04 -15.11 8.66
CA ASN A 64 -3.09 -15.14 7.55
C ASN A 64 -2.66 -13.72 7.20
N TYR A 65 -1.36 -13.55 7.00
CA TYR A 65 -0.76 -12.34 6.46
C TYR A 65 0.11 -12.66 5.26
N GLU A 66 0.12 -11.76 4.29
CA GLU A 66 0.97 -11.95 3.10
C GLU A 66 2.46 -11.84 3.44
N TYR A 67 2.83 -11.05 4.46
CA TYR A 67 4.21 -10.79 4.83
C TYR A 67 4.46 -10.79 6.34
N LEU A 68 5.68 -11.17 6.70
CA LEU A 68 6.28 -11.00 8.03
C LEU A 68 7.54 -10.16 7.87
N GLY A 69 7.74 -9.20 8.77
CA GLY A 69 8.94 -8.39 8.85
C GLY A 69 9.30 -7.99 10.27
N TYR A 70 10.35 -7.20 10.38
CA TYR A 70 10.70 -6.44 11.58
C TYR A 70 11.36 -5.14 11.16
N PHE A 71 11.48 -4.18 12.07
CA PHE A 71 12.14 -2.92 11.77
C PHE A 71 13.58 -3.15 11.33
N TYR A 72 13.92 -2.68 10.14
CA TYR A 72 15.22 -2.91 9.50
C TYR A 72 16.38 -2.42 10.37
N GLU A 73 16.21 -1.29 11.04
CA GLU A 73 17.21 -0.69 11.93
C GLU A 73 17.56 -1.53 13.16
N TYR A 74 16.62 -2.34 13.67
CA TYR A 74 16.79 -3.10 14.91
C TYR A 74 17.06 -4.58 14.69
N GLY A 75 16.77 -5.08 13.48
CA GLY A 75 16.85 -6.51 13.21
C GLY A 75 15.83 -7.32 14.01
N PHE A 76 16.10 -8.62 14.14
CA PHE A 76 15.23 -9.51 14.91
C PHE A 76 15.38 -9.27 16.42
N GLN A 77 14.26 -8.94 17.07
CA GLN A 77 14.19 -8.64 18.52
C GLN A 77 13.35 -9.69 19.29
N GLY A 78 13.14 -10.87 18.72
CA GLY A 78 12.19 -11.85 19.23
C GLY A 78 10.78 -11.63 18.70
N ASP A 79 9.83 -12.43 19.19
CA ASP A 79 8.49 -12.51 18.62
C ASP A 79 7.68 -11.20 18.78
N GLU A 80 7.95 -10.43 19.83
CA GLU A 80 7.32 -9.12 20.06
C GLU A 80 7.72 -8.06 19.04
N GLY A 81 8.86 -8.25 18.36
CA GLY A 81 9.35 -7.36 17.31
C GLY A 81 8.79 -7.67 15.92
N ASN A 82 7.96 -8.72 15.80
CA ASN A 82 7.39 -9.14 14.53
C ASN A 82 6.31 -8.16 14.07
N ILE A 83 6.37 -7.81 12.79
CA ILE A 83 5.40 -6.97 12.10
C ILE A 83 4.73 -7.84 11.04
N PHE A 84 3.45 -8.11 11.23
CA PHE A 84 2.61 -8.84 10.28
C PHE A 84 1.82 -7.84 9.45
N PHE A 85 1.87 -7.96 8.12
CA PHE A 85 1.24 -6.98 7.23
C PHE A 85 0.89 -7.60 5.87
N ASN A 86 0.02 -6.92 5.14
CA ASN A 86 -0.43 -7.28 3.81
C ASN A 86 0.06 -6.26 2.77
N LYS A 87 -0.05 -6.60 1.50
CA LYS A 87 0.36 -5.76 0.37
C LYS A 87 -0.35 -4.41 0.38
N LEU A 88 -1.61 -4.38 0.81
CA LEU A 88 -2.39 -3.14 0.91
C LEU A 88 -1.86 -2.18 1.99
N ASP A 89 -1.10 -2.69 2.95
CA ASP A 89 -0.51 -1.87 4.01
C ASP A 89 0.77 -1.16 3.55
N ILE A 90 1.30 -1.49 2.37
CA ILE A 90 2.59 -1.00 1.87
C ILE A 90 2.42 0.32 1.12
N GLU A 91 3.16 1.33 1.56
CA GLU A 91 3.25 2.65 0.92
C GLU A 91 4.39 2.68 -0.11
N LYS A 92 5.54 2.06 0.21
CA LYS A 92 6.75 2.10 -0.63
C LYS A 92 7.58 0.84 -0.51
N ILE A 93 8.24 0.45 -1.60
CA ILE A 93 9.11 -0.73 -1.68
C ILE A 93 10.53 -0.30 -2.10
N TYR A 94 11.54 -0.86 -1.44
CA TYR A 94 12.96 -0.79 -1.77
C TYR A 94 13.45 -2.21 -2.03
N PRO A 95 13.45 -2.64 -3.31
CA PRO A 95 13.75 -4.03 -3.66
C PRO A 95 15.22 -4.39 -3.40
N VAL A 96 15.45 -5.62 -2.95
CA VAL A 96 16.79 -6.18 -2.81
C VAL A 96 17.28 -6.69 -4.17
N TYR A 97 18.50 -6.30 -4.54
CA TYR A 97 19.15 -6.75 -5.76
C TYR A 97 20.32 -7.67 -5.44
N TYR A 98 20.18 -8.95 -5.76
CA TYR A 98 21.30 -9.90 -5.74
C TYR A 98 22.04 -9.84 -7.07
N LYS A 99 23.36 -9.63 -7.04
CA LYS A 99 24.21 -9.92 -8.20
C LYS A 99 24.23 -11.43 -8.37
N LYS A 100 23.72 -11.90 -9.52
CA LYS A 100 23.87 -13.30 -9.96
C LYS A 100 25.29 -13.58 -10.42
#